data_AF-A0A6G1RQM6-F1
#
_entry.id   AF-A0A6G1RQM6-F1
#
_cell.length_a   1.000
_cell.length_b   1.000
_cell.length_c   1.000
_cell.angle_alpha   90.00
_cell.angle_beta   90.00
_cell.angle_gamma   90.00
#
_symmetry.space_group_name_H-M   'P 1'
#
loop_
_entity.id
_entity.type
_entity.pdbx_description
1 polymer ?
#
loop_
_entity_poly.entity_id
_entity_poly.type
_entity_poly.pdbx_seq_one_letter_code
_entity_poly.pdbx_strand_id
1 'polypeptide(L)'
;MKSFSMLLEEILRRRHDVGFSGQLLALVQHSLGLLGPHLTSYRLGSIGDVLVIPKDSAEARRELGCHSAAILPVFASEAVGAGAIHALLVEVLPFLPPTGSLLGIVFSHEELCRKTLELLRLLPPSLLGFQPCQPLDFQSEDIVDKLLLCGLLESEEPEGQRWGCDLEDEPHWKRRIWDSLGFDSDSGSEGAVVRKRCFKLSEPEAFPGFLPFLWRLLRPVLRTLGRAVAFLERPCWPQHETAYVEALLQFLAEEDSFDPPTMSLALSSLQTFKEMGVLEEERTPTGPLLHLAQPFHSSTRRKELEASILQFSQL
;
A
#
# COMPACT_ATOMS: atom_id res chain seq x y z
N MET A 1 1.33 -25.05 -8.63
CA MET A 1 0.11 -24.80 -9.42
C MET A 1 -0.98 -24.07 -8.62
N LYS A 2 -1.22 -24.39 -7.33
CA LYS A 2 -2.27 -23.72 -6.51
C LYS A 2 -2.16 -22.18 -6.49
N SER A 3 -0.96 -21.61 -6.35
CA SER A 3 -0.79 -20.14 -6.28
C SER A 3 -1.22 -19.39 -7.54
N PHE A 4 -1.06 -19.99 -8.73
CA PHE A 4 -1.45 -19.34 -9.99
C PHE A 4 -2.96 -19.39 -10.21
N SER A 5 -3.59 -20.55 -10.00
CA SER A 5 -5.06 -20.68 -10.15
C SER A 5 -5.79 -19.77 -9.17
N MET A 6 -5.29 -19.65 -7.93
CA MET A 6 -5.85 -18.76 -6.91
C MET A 6 -5.71 -17.28 -7.30
N LEU A 7 -4.55 -16.85 -7.79
CA LEU A 7 -4.37 -15.46 -8.24
C LEU A 7 -5.25 -15.14 -9.46
N LEU A 8 -5.37 -16.08 -10.41
CA LEU A 8 -6.23 -15.94 -11.57
C LEU A 8 -7.72 -15.81 -11.17
N GLU A 9 -8.20 -16.65 -10.27
CA GLU A 9 -9.56 -16.57 -9.72
C GLU A 9 -9.81 -15.21 -9.06
N GLU A 10 -8.85 -14.71 -8.29
CA GLU A 10 -8.94 -13.40 -7.65
C GLU A 10 -8.97 -12.23 -8.65
N ILE A 11 -8.22 -12.30 -9.76
CA ILE A 11 -8.24 -11.29 -10.83
C ILE A 11 -9.62 -11.29 -11.52
N LEU A 12 -10.13 -12.47 -11.87
CA LEU A 12 -11.43 -12.62 -12.52
C LEU A 12 -12.59 -12.19 -11.61
N ARG A 13 -12.50 -12.50 -10.30
CA ARG A 13 -13.49 -12.06 -9.30
C ARG A 13 -13.61 -10.53 -9.26
N ARG A 14 -12.50 -9.82 -9.51
CA ARG A 14 -12.43 -8.35 -9.58
C ARG A 14 -12.81 -7.76 -10.93
N ARG A 15 -13.38 -8.57 -11.82
CA ARG A 15 -13.82 -8.17 -13.18
C ARG A 15 -12.71 -7.54 -14.03
N HIS A 16 -11.47 -7.85 -13.71
CA HIS A 16 -10.34 -7.51 -14.56
C HIS A 16 -10.18 -8.60 -15.59
N ASP A 17 -10.13 -8.21 -16.87
CA ASP A 17 -9.80 -9.13 -17.94
C ASP A 17 -8.31 -9.46 -17.88
N VAL A 18 -7.99 -10.75 -18.00
CA VAL A 18 -6.61 -11.21 -18.17
C VAL A 18 -6.12 -11.07 -19.62
N GLY A 19 -6.99 -10.58 -20.52
CA GLY A 19 -6.67 -10.26 -21.91
C GLY A 19 -6.35 -11.50 -22.75
N PHE A 20 -6.77 -12.68 -22.28
CA PHE A 20 -6.39 -13.96 -22.88
C PHE A 20 -7.58 -14.91 -22.96
N SER A 21 -7.96 -15.26 -24.19
CA SER A 21 -8.92 -16.32 -24.51
C SER A 21 -8.16 -17.47 -25.19
N GLY A 22 -7.53 -18.32 -24.40
CA GLY A 22 -6.72 -19.43 -24.94
C GLY A 22 -6.41 -20.51 -23.91
N GLN A 23 -5.55 -21.45 -24.31
CA GLN A 23 -5.14 -22.55 -23.41
C GLN A 23 -4.15 -22.05 -22.36
N LEU A 24 -4.41 -22.35 -21.09
CA LEU A 24 -3.52 -22.01 -19.98
C LEU A 24 -2.09 -22.51 -20.20
N LEU A 25 -1.92 -23.68 -20.80
CA LEU A 25 -0.60 -24.23 -21.12
C LEU A 25 0.20 -23.31 -22.06
N ALA A 26 -0.45 -22.74 -23.08
CA ALA A 26 0.19 -21.82 -24.02
C ALA A 26 0.61 -20.53 -23.33
N LEU A 27 -0.21 -20.01 -22.40
CA LEU A 27 0.13 -18.85 -21.59
C LEU A 27 1.33 -19.13 -20.68
N VAL A 28 1.33 -20.25 -19.97
CA VAL A 28 2.46 -20.65 -19.11
C VAL A 28 3.73 -20.83 -19.93
N GLN A 29 3.66 -21.48 -21.10
CA GLN A 29 4.81 -21.64 -21.99
C GLN A 29 5.32 -20.29 -22.52
N HIS A 30 4.42 -19.39 -22.90
CA HIS A 30 4.78 -18.05 -23.35
C HIS A 30 5.45 -17.25 -22.23
N SER A 31 4.89 -17.25 -21.02
CA SER A 31 5.48 -16.59 -19.85
C SER A 31 6.84 -17.17 -19.48
N LEU A 32 7.02 -18.50 -19.55
CA LEU A 32 8.31 -19.15 -19.33
C LEU A 32 9.33 -18.83 -20.44
N GLY A 33 8.87 -18.63 -21.68
CA GLY A 33 9.71 -18.17 -22.78
C GLY A 33 10.18 -16.72 -22.57
N LEU A 34 9.26 -15.83 -22.20
CA LEU A 34 9.53 -14.41 -21.93
C LEU A 34 10.50 -14.25 -20.74
N LEU A 35 10.22 -14.93 -19.64
CA LEU A 35 10.98 -14.83 -18.39
C LEU A 35 12.16 -15.81 -18.31
N GLY A 36 12.34 -16.68 -19.31
CA GLY A 36 13.34 -17.74 -19.32
C GLY A 36 14.75 -17.29 -18.93
N PRO A 37 15.27 -16.15 -19.44
CA PRO A 37 16.59 -15.63 -19.04
C PRO A 37 16.70 -15.31 -17.53
N HIS A 38 15.58 -15.07 -16.86
CA HIS A 38 15.47 -14.63 -15.47
C HIS A 38 15.01 -15.73 -14.51
N LEU A 39 14.73 -16.93 -15.03
CA LEU A 39 14.22 -18.07 -14.26
C LEU A 39 15.21 -19.25 -14.27
N THR A 40 15.18 -20.03 -13.20
CA THR A 40 15.88 -21.32 -13.09
C THR A 40 14.84 -22.41 -12.97
N SER A 41 14.89 -23.39 -13.88
CA SER A 41 13.98 -24.53 -13.88
C SER A 41 14.70 -25.78 -13.37
N TYR A 42 14.17 -26.38 -12.31
CA TYR A 42 14.61 -27.66 -11.77
C TYR A 42 13.58 -28.73 -12.12
N ARG A 43 14.01 -29.82 -12.75
CA ARG A 43 13.15 -30.98 -12.96
C ARG A 43 13.16 -31.82 -11.69
N LEU A 44 12.03 -31.93 -11.00
CA LEU A 44 11.86 -32.90 -9.92
C LEU A 44 11.57 -34.28 -10.53
N GLY A 45 12.11 -35.33 -9.91
CA GLY A 45 12.19 -36.68 -10.47
C GLY A 45 10.86 -37.33 -10.92
N SER A 46 11.01 -38.43 -11.67
CA SER A 46 10.07 -39.40 -12.29
C SER A 46 8.70 -38.98 -12.84
N ILE A 47 8.06 -37.91 -12.38
CA ILE A 47 6.69 -37.52 -12.77
C ILE A 47 6.69 -36.31 -13.74
N GLY A 48 7.85 -35.70 -13.97
CA GLY A 48 7.98 -34.59 -14.94
C GLY A 48 7.61 -33.22 -14.37
N ASP A 49 7.52 -33.10 -13.05
CA ASP A 49 7.29 -31.83 -12.37
C ASP A 49 8.49 -30.89 -12.57
N VAL A 50 8.20 -29.61 -12.84
CA VAL A 50 9.19 -28.56 -13.01
C VAL A 50 8.99 -27.50 -11.94
N LEU A 51 10.01 -27.30 -11.11
CA LEU A 51 10.08 -26.20 -10.17
C LEU A 51 10.77 -25.02 -10.83
N VAL A 52 10.06 -23.90 -10.91
CA VAL A 52 10.55 -22.66 -11.52
C VAL A 52 10.80 -21.65 -10.40
N ILE A 53 12.04 -21.18 -10.29
CA ILE A 53 12.46 -20.23 -9.27
C ILE A 53 13.12 -19.03 -9.98
N PRO A 54 12.82 -17.78 -9.58
CA PRO A 54 13.60 -16.62 -9.99
C PRO A 54 15.11 -16.82 -9.77
N LYS A 55 15.93 -16.38 -10.72
CA LYS A 55 17.37 -16.28 -10.49
C LYS A 55 17.65 -15.23 -9.42
N ASP A 56 18.66 -15.50 -8.59
CA ASP A 56 19.16 -14.54 -7.61
C ASP A 56 20.10 -13.52 -8.28
N SER A 57 19.59 -12.82 -9.30
CA SER A 57 20.30 -11.76 -10.01
C SER A 57 19.49 -10.47 -9.94
N ALA A 58 20.19 -9.32 -9.93
CA ALA A 58 19.53 -8.02 -9.90
C ALA A 58 18.66 -7.82 -11.14
N GLU A 59 19.11 -8.27 -12.31
CA GLU A 59 18.40 -8.18 -13.58
C GLU A 59 17.13 -9.03 -13.60
N ALA A 60 17.19 -10.23 -13.00
CA ALA A 60 16.03 -11.12 -12.91
C ALA A 60 14.94 -10.55 -11.99
N ARG A 61 15.34 -10.01 -10.83
CA ARG A 61 14.41 -9.31 -9.94
C ARG A 61 13.82 -8.06 -10.60
N ARG A 62 14.65 -7.29 -11.30
CA ARG A 62 14.24 -6.09 -12.05
C ARG A 62 13.13 -6.41 -13.05
N GLU A 63 13.34 -7.42 -13.90
CA GLU A 63 12.39 -7.78 -14.95
C GLU A 63 11.07 -8.32 -14.36
N LEU A 64 11.16 -9.15 -13.32
CA LEU A 64 9.98 -9.65 -12.61
C LEU A 64 9.21 -8.51 -11.92
N GLY A 65 9.91 -7.54 -11.34
CA GLY A 65 9.32 -6.32 -10.78
C GLY A 65 8.53 -5.53 -11.83
N CYS A 66 9.11 -5.29 -13.01
CA CYS A 66 8.43 -4.62 -14.13
C CYS A 66 7.13 -5.34 -14.53
N HIS A 67 7.15 -6.67 -14.65
CA HIS A 67 5.95 -7.43 -15.00
C HIS A 67 4.91 -7.46 -13.86
N SER A 68 5.37 -7.44 -12.60
CA SER A 68 4.47 -7.40 -11.44
C SER A 68 3.71 -6.08 -11.30
N ALA A 69 4.20 -4.99 -11.88
CA ALA A 69 3.53 -3.69 -11.84
C ALA A 69 2.13 -3.72 -12.48
N ALA A 70 1.89 -4.63 -13.43
CA ALA A 70 0.57 -4.84 -14.04
C ALA A 70 -0.48 -5.41 -13.05
N ILE A 71 -0.03 -6.00 -11.94
CA ILE A 71 -0.92 -6.60 -10.92
C ILE A 71 -1.48 -5.51 -9.99
N LEU A 72 -0.73 -4.43 -9.76
CA LEU A 72 -1.11 -3.41 -8.77
C LEU A 72 -2.49 -2.79 -9.04
N PRO A 73 -2.87 -2.37 -10.26
CA PRO A 73 -4.20 -1.80 -10.51
C PRO A 73 -5.34 -2.77 -10.18
N VAL A 74 -5.11 -4.09 -10.34
CA VAL A 74 -6.12 -5.11 -10.03
C VAL A 74 -6.42 -5.16 -8.53
N PHE A 75 -5.40 -5.00 -7.71
CA PHE A 75 -5.49 -5.10 -6.24
C PHE A 75 -5.35 -3.74 -5.56
N ALA A 76 -5.52 -2.63 -6.29
CA ALA A 76 -5.16 -1.30 -5.79
C ALA A 76 -5.92 -0.94 -4.51
N SER A 77 -7.25 -1.17 -4.49
CA SER A 77 -8.08 -0.92 -3.32
C SER A 77 -7.62 -1.70 -2.09
N GLU A 78 -7.45 -3.02 -2.23
CA GLU A 78 -7.04 -3.89 -1.13
C GLU A 78 -5.58 -3.67 -0.73
N ALA A 79 -4.71 -3.27 -1.66
CA ALA A 79 -3.33 -2.92 -1.36
C ALA A 79 -3.26 -1.64 -0.53
N VAL A 80 -4.08 -0.61 -0.85
CA VAL A 80 -4.22 0.58 -0.01
C VAL A 80 -4.76 0.21 1.37
N GLY A 81 -5.81 -0.60 1.43
CA GLY A 81 -6.35 -1.09 2.69
C GLY A 81 -5.32 -1.86 3.53
N ALA A 82 -4.55 -2.75 2.90
CA ALA A 82 -3.47 -3.50 3.54
C ALA A 82 -2.34 -2.59 4.04
N GLY A 83 -2.01 -1.53 3.29
CA GLY A 83 -1.06 -0.50 3.72
C GLY A 83 -1.56 0.28 4.93
N ALA A 84 -2.85 0.61 5.00
CA ALA A 84 -3.46 1.28 6.14
C ALA A 84 -3.46 0.38 7.40
N ILE A 85 -3.84 -0.90 7.25
CA ILE A 85 -3.73 -1.91 8.31
C ILE A 85 -2.28 -1.99 8.79
N HIS A 86 -1.32 -2.03 7.88
CA HIS A 86 0.08 -2.09 8.23
C HIS A 86 0.55 -0.90 9.06
N ALA A 87 0.20 0.33 8.67
CA ALA A 87 0.55 1.52 9.44
C ALA A 87 -0.05 1.47 10.86
N LEU A 88 -1.30 1.02 11.00
CA LEU A 88 -1.92 0.81 12.31
C LEU A 88 -1.21 -0.28 13.12
N LEU A 89 -0.79 -1.37 12.48
CA LEU A 89 -0.02 -2.42 13.14
C LEU A 89 1.32 -1.88 13.66
N VAL A 90 2.03 -1.05 12.89
CA VAL A 90 3.29 -0.43 13.31
C VAL A 90 3.08 0.49 14.52
N GLU A 91 1.97 1.22 14.59
CA GLU A 91 1.60 2.05 15.74
C GLU A 91 1.29 1.22 17.00
N VAL A 92 0.66 0.05 16.84
CA VAL A 92 0.25 -0.82 17.95
C VAL A 92 1.36 -1.79 18.41
N LEU A 93 2.30 -2.14 17.52
CA LEU A 93 3.37 -3.13 17.77
C LEU A 93 4.19 -2.85 19.05
N PRO A 94 4.57 -1.61 19.39
CA PRO A 94 5.33 -1.31 20.61
C PRO A 94 4.59 -1.66 21.91
N PHE A 95 3.26 -1.81 21.84
CA PHE A 95 2.39 -2.04 22.98
C PHE A 95 1.96 -3.51 23.12
N LEU A 96 2.29 -4.36 22.13
CA LEU A 96 1.93 -5.77 22.13
C LEU A 96 2.98 -6.63 22.87
N PRO A 97 2.54 -7.67 23.59
CA PRO A 97 3.47 -8.64 24.18
C PRO A 97 4.24 -9.38 23.06
N PRO A 98 5.52 -9.76 23.28
CA PRO A 98 6.38 -10.38 22.27
C PRO A 98 5.87 -11.70 21.66
N THR A 99 4.85 -12.31 22.27
CA THR A 99 4.21 -13.58 21.86
C THR A 99 2.84 -13.38 21.20
N GLY A 100 2.38 -12.14 21.01
CA GLY A 100 1.08 -11.83 20.45
C GLY A 100 0.99 -12.11 18.94
N SER A 101 -0.03 -12.86 18.51
CA SER A 101 -0.38 -13.01 17.10
C SER A 101 -1.06 -11.74 16.58
N LEU A 102 -0.69 -11.27 15.38
CA LEU A 102 -1.27 -10.10 14.72
C LEU A 102 -2.77 -10.28 14.39
N LEU A 103 -3.24 -11.54 14.29
CA LEU A 103 -4.63 -11.92 13.94
C LEU A 103 -5.65 -11.71 15.09
N GLY A 104 -5.21 -11.18 16.24
CA GLY A 104 -6.08 -10.82 17.37
C GLY A 104 -6.32 -9.32 17.52
N ILE A 105 -5.72 -8.51 16.65
CA ILE A 105 -5.82 -7.04 16.74
C ILE A 105 -7.14 -6.59 16.14
N VAL A 106 -7.80 -5.69 16.86
CA VAL A 106 -9.08 -5.10 16.49
C VAL A 106 -8.86 -3.63 16.16
N PHE A 107 -9.41 -3.19 15.04
CA PHE A 107 -9.39 -1.80 14.58
C PHE A 107 -10.81 -1.23 14.61
N SER A 108 -10.96 0.02 15.00
CA SER A 108 -12.24 0.70 14.78
C SER A 108 -12.39 1.07 13.30
N HIS A 109 -13.65 1.12 12.84
CA HIS A 109 -14.00 1.57 11.49
C HIS A 109 -13.43 2.96 11.18
N GLU A 110 -13.53 3.87 12.14
CA GLU A 110 -13.06 5.25 12.00
C GLU A 110 -11.54 5.35 11.84
N GLU A 111 -10.77 4.59 12.63
CA GLU A 111 -9.31 4.55 12.51
C GLU A 111 -8.87 3.99 11.16
N LEU A 112 -9.51 2.92 10.72
CA LEU A 112 -9.18 2.28 9.46
C LEU A 112 -9.53 3.17 8.25
N CYS A 113 -10.72 3.78 8.24
CA CYS A 113 -11.10 4.73 7.20
C CYS A 113 -10.16 5.95 7.19
N ARG A 114 -9.82 6.52 8.36
CA ARG A 114 -8.89 7.64 8.47
C ARG A 114 -7.51 7.29 7.89
N LYS A 115 -6.94 6.14 8.27
CA LYS A 115 -5.62 5.71 7.77
C LYS A 115 -5.62 5.36 6.29
N THR A 116 -6.71 4.77 5.81
CA THR A 116 -6.93 4.52 4.38
C THR A 116 -6.95 5.84 3.62
N LEU A 117 -7.67 6.84 4.13
CA LEU A 117 -7.76 8.17 3.55
C LEU A 117 -6.41 8.92 3.55
N GLU A 118 -5.62 8.80 4.62
CA GLU A 118 -4.24 9.32 4.66
C GLU A 118 -3.40 8.73 3.53
N LEU A 119 -3.45 7.41 3.31
CA LEU A 119 -2.70 6.76 2.25
C LEU A 119 -3.23 7.11 0.85
N LEU A 120 -4.54 7.21 0.66
CA LEU A 120 -5.15 7.63 -0.61
C LEU A 120 -4.71 9.02 -1.04
N ARG A 121 -4.51 9.95 -0.09
CA ARG A 121 -4.00 11.30 -0.37
C ARG A 121 -2.54 11.31 -0.84
N LEU A 122 -1.77 10.29 -0.49
CA LEU A 122 -0.37 10.15 -0.90
C LEU A 122 -0.21 9.45 -2.25
N LEU A 123 -1.19 8.64 -2.66
CA LEU A 123 -1.08 7.80 -3.84
C LEU A 123 -1.78 8.42 -5.05
N PRO A 124 -1.11 8.54 -6.20
CA PRO A 124 -1.73 9.12 -7.39
C PRO A 124 -2.88 8.23 -7.89
N PRO A 125 -4.11 8.77 -8.10
CA PRO A 125 -5.26 7.99 -8.55
C PRO A 125 -5.05 7.29 -9.89
N SER A 126 -4.23 7.89 -10.76
CA SER A 126 -3.87 7.35 -12.08
C SER A 126 -3.08 6.05 -12.00
N LEU A 127 -2.28 5.89 -10.94
CA LEU A 127 -1.46 4.69 -10.71
C LEU A 127 -2.31 3.54 -10.16
N LEU A 128 -3.33 3.87 -9.37
CA LEU A 128 -4.24 2.90 -8.74
C LEU A 128 -5.41 2.49 -9.65
N GLY A 129 -5.53 3.08 -10.84
CA GLY A 129 -6.63 2.79 -11.76
C GLY A 129 -8.01 3.19 -11.22
N PHE A 130 -8.05 4.11 -10.26
CA PHE A 130 -9.29 4.59 -9.67
C PHE A 130 -10.07 5.48 -10.62
N GLN A 131 -11.40 5.44 -10.52
CA GLN A 131 -12.24 6.28 -11.36
C GLN A 131 -12.03 7.76 -11.05
N PRO A 132 -11.85 8.60 -12.09
CA PRO A 132 -11.76 10.03 -11.87
C PRO A 132 -13.05 10.55 -11.24
N CYS A 133 -12.93 11.53 -10.35
CA CYS A 133 -14.05 12.25 -9.71
C CYS A 133 -14.81 11.53 -8.59
N GLN A 134 -14.34 10.39 -8.07
CA GLN A 134 -14.90 9.84 -6.84
C GLN A 134 -14.33 10.55 -5.59
N PRO A 135 -15.19 10.96 -4.62
CA PRO A 135 -14.71 11.49 -3.35
C PRO A 135 -13.88 10.44 -2.59
N LEU A 136 -12.76 10.86 -2.01
CA LEU A 136 -11.86 9.95 -1.29
C LEU A 136 -12.51 9.31 -0.06
N ASP A 137 -13.46 9.99 0.58
CA ASP A 137 -14.19 9.45 1.74
C ASP A 137 -15.00 8.21 1.32
N PHE A 138 -15.73 8.29 0.20
CA PHE A 138 -16.46 7.15 -0.36
C PHE A 138 -15.51 6.02 -0.77
N GLN A 139 -14.35 6.37 -1.32
CA GLN A 139 -13.35 5.40 -1.71
C GLN A 139 -12.73 4.68 -0.50
N SER A 140 -12.55 5.37 0.63
CA SER A 140 -12.06 4.75 1.86
C SER A 140 -13.04 3.72 2.41
N GLU A 141 -14.35 4.00 2.39
CA GLU A 141 -15.40 3.05 2.77
C GLU A 141 -15.45 1.85 1.82
N ASP A 142 -15.41 2.07 0.50
CA ASP A 142 -15.37 0.99 -0.51
C ASP A 142 -14.15 0.07 -0.35
N ILE A 143 -13.00 0.63 0.06
CA ILE A 143 -11.80 -0.16 0.36
C ILE A 143 -12.03 -1.04 1.59
N VAL A 144 -12.61 -0.50 2.67
CA VAL A 144 -12.92 -1.30 3.88
C VAL A 144 -13.91 -2.42 3.55
N ASP A 145 -14.94 -2.14 2.76
CA ASP A 145 -15.89 -3.15 2.28
C ASP A 145 -15.19 -4.24 1.45
N LYS A 146 -14.24 -3.87 0.58
CA LYS A 146 -13.44 -4.84 -0.18
C LYS A 146 -12.55 -5.71 0.71
N LEU A 147 -11.98 -5.15 1.78
CA LEU A 147 -11.20 -5.91 2.76
C LEU A 147 -12.06 -6.95 3.51
N LEU A 148 -13.30 -6.60 3.84
CA LEU A 148 -14.29 -7.55 4.38
C LEU A 148 -14.63 -8.64 3.35
N LEU A 149 -14.91 -8.25 2.11
CA LEU A 149 -15.28 -9.18 1.03
C LEU A 149 -14.14 -10.14 0.62
N CYS A 150 -12.90 -9.79 0.89
CA CYS A 150 -11.76 -10.67 0.65
C CYS A 150 -11.31 -11.44 1.90
N GLY A 151 -12.03 -11.31 3.02
CA GLY A 151 -11.77 -12.05 4.25
C GLY A 151 -10.48 -11.63 4.97
N LEU A 152 -10.04 -10.39 4.77
CA LEU A 152 -8.95 -9.80 5.57
C LEU A 152 -9.46 -9.15 6.85
N LEU A 153 -10.74 -8.79 6.86
CA LEU A 153 -11.43 -8.26 8.03
C LEU A 153 -12.63 -9.14 8.33
N GLU A 154 -12.89 -9.33 9.61
CA GLU A 154 -14.12 -9.88 10.13
C GLU A 154 -14.82 -8.80 10.96
N SER A 155 -16.11 -8.58 10.70
CA SER A 155 -16.92 -7.67 11.53
C SER A 155 -17.06 -8.28 12.91
N GLU A 156 -16.53 -7.59 13.92
CA GLU A 156 -16.75 -7.94 15.31
C GLU A 156 -18.03 -7.25 15.76
N GLU A 157 -19.13 -8.02 15.85
CA GLU A 157 -20.30 -7.52 16.56
C GLU A 157 -19.96 -7.44 18.05
N PRO A 158 -20.19 -6.30 18.74
CA PRO A 158 -20.14 -6.29 20.18
C PRO A 158 -21.27 -7.20 20.67
N GLU A 159 -20.95 -8.44 21.01
CA GLU A 159 -21.94 -9.40 21.51
C GLU A 159 -22.77 -8.74 22.61
N GLY A 160 -24.07 -8.63 22.35
CA GLY A 160 -25.00 -8.09 23.33
C GLY A 160 -25.03 -8.98 24.58
N GLN A 161 -24.46 -8.44 25.66
CA GLN A 161 -24.76 -8.73 27.07
C GLN A 161 -24.14 -9.99 27.71
N ARG A 162 -23.00 -9.79 28.38
CA ARG A 162 -22.94 -9.98 29.83
C ARG A 162 -22.48 -8.69 30.49
N TRP A 163 -23.44 -7.85 30.87
CA TRP A 163 -23.28 -7.07 32.09
C TRP A 163 -23.25 -8.05 33.26
N GLY A 164 -22.09 -8.64 33.53
CA GLY A 164 -21.70 -8.86 34.90
C GLY A 164 -21.16 -7.51 35.36
N CYS A 165 -21.84 -6.89 36.30
CA CYS A 165 -21.28 -5.79 37.06
C CYS A 165 -19.92 -6.24 37.58
N ASP A 166 -18.85 -5.77 36.94
CA ASP A 166 -17.58 -5.39 37.53
C ASP A 166 -16.79 -4.71 36.40
N LEU A 167 -16.76 -3.38 36.46
CA LEU A 167 -15.64 -2.62 35.93
C LEU A 167 -14.38 -3.29 36.49
N GLU A 168 -13.55 -3.92 35.65
CA GLU A 168 -12.12 -4.25 35.82
C GLU A 168 -11.81 -5.47 34.91
N ASP A 169 -11.66 -5.26 33.60
CA ASP A 169 -10.79 -6.08 32.72
C ASP A 169 -10.90 -5.60 31.25
N GLU A 170 -10.71 -4.30 31.05
CA GLU A 170 -10.30 -3.77 29.75
C GLU A 170 -8.79 -4.08 29.65
N PRO A 171 -8.29 -4.75 28.59
CA PRO A 171 -6.90 -5.16 28.55
C PRO A 171 -6.02 -3.91 28.68
N HIS A 172 -5.14 -3.92 29.67
CA HIS A 172 -4.39 -2.75 30.16
C HIS A 172 -3.63 -1.97 29.07
N TRP A 173 -3.38 -2.58 27.91
CA TRP A 173 -2.80 -1.93 26.74
C TRP A 173 -3.77 -1.00 26.00
N LYS A 174 -5.08 -1.31 25.91
CA LYS A 174 -6.10 -0.45 25.31
C LYS A 174 -6.24 0.87 26.05
N ARG A 175 -6.33 0.82 27.39
CA ARG A 175 -6.39 2.02 28.24
C ARG A 175 -5.14 2.89 28.11
N ARG A 176 -3.94 2.29 28.07
CA ARG A 176 -2.68 3.06 27.86
C ARG A 176 -2.56 3.67 26.47
N ILE A 177 -3.08 3.01 25.43
CA ILE A 177 -3.10 3.56 24.07
C ILE A 177 -4.04 4.76 24.00
N TRP A 178 -5.24 4.67 24.58
CA TRP A 178 -6.21 5.77 24.58
C TRP A 178 -5.78 6.96 25.45
N ASP A 179 -5.17 6.70 26.61
CA ASP A 179 -4.63 7.73 27.49
C ASP A 179 -3.39 8.43 26.87
N SER A 180 -2.55 7.69 26.11
CA SER A 180 -1.37 8.25 25.45
C SER A 180 -1.67 9.02 24.16
N LEU A 181 -2.84 8.78 23.54
CA LEU A 181 -3.30 9.49 22.34
C LEU A 181 -4.08 10.76 22.66
N GLY A 182 -4.24 11.12 23.94
CA GLY A 182 -4.77 12.42 24.38
C GLY A 182 -6.27 12.62 24.13
N PHE A 183 -7.07 11.54 24.16
CA PHE A 183 -8.53 11.65 23.99
C PHE A 183 -9.22 11.75 25.35
N ASP A 184 -9.37 12.98 25.86
CA ASP A 184 -10.34 13.28 26.91
C ASP A 184 -11.75 13.05 26.34
N SER A 185 -12.41 11.98 26.78
CA SER A 185 -13.84 11.76 26.56
C SER A 185 -14.63 12.73 27.43
N ASP A 186 -14.64 14.01 27.04
CA ASP A 186 -15.51 15.02 27.65
C ASP A 186 -16.53 15.49 26.62
N SER A 187 -17.53 14.65 26.38
CA SER A 187 -18.79 15.08 25.78
C SER A 187 -19.93 14.23 26.32
N GLY A 188 -20.46 14.69 27.45
CA GLY A 188 -21.78 14.33 27.92
C GLY A 188 -22.83 14.80 26.91
N SER A 189 -23.19 13.92 25.98
CA SER A 189 -24.41 14.03 25.19
C SER A 189 -25.18 12.73 25.29
N GLU A 190 -26.24 12.75 26.11
CA GLU A 190 -27.33 11.78 26.12
C GLU A 190 -27.98 11.77 24.72
N GLY A 191 -27.49 10.92 23.83
CA GLY A 191 -27.98 10.83 22.46
C GLY A 191 -27.30 9.69 21.71
N ALA A 192 -27.91 8.50 21.76
CA ALA A 192 -27.58 7.30 20.99
C ALA A 192 -26.07 7.00 20.89
N VAL A 193 -25.60 6.08 21.74
CA VAL A 193 -24.30 5.40 21.57
C VAL A 193 -24.26 4.81 20.15
N VAL A 194 -23.68 5.55 19.20
CA VAL A 194 -23.42 5.06 17.85
C VAL A 194 -22.48 3.88 18.05
N ARG A 195 -22.98 2.67 17.81
CA ARG A 195 -22.18 1.45 17.91
C ARG A 195 -20.99 1.62 16.98
N LYS A 196 -19.80 1.84 17.54
CA LYS A 196 -18.57 1.89 16.77
C LYS A 196 -18.37 0.50 16.15
N ARG A 197 -18.41 0.41 14.83
CA ARG A 197 -18.11 -0.82 14.10
C ARG A 197 -16.63 -1.14 14.31
N CYS A 198 -16.33 -2.37 14.70
CA CYS A 198 -14.98 -2.84 14.93
C CYS A 198 -14.68 -4.01 14.00
N PHE A 199 -13.43 -4.09 13.54
CA PHE A 199 -12.98 -5.12 12.64
C PHE A 199 -11.79 -5.87 13.23
N LYS A 200 -11.88 -7.19 13.21
CA LYS A 200 -10.77 -8.06 13.58
C LYS A 200 -10.00 -8.48 12.34
N LEU A 201 -8.67 -8.45 12.43
CA LEU A 201 -7.82 -8.94 11.35
C LEU A 201 -7.95 -10.46 11.21
N SER A 202 -8.23 -10.93 9.99
CA SER A 202 -8.32 -12.34 9.65
C SER A 202 -7.42 -12.68 8.46
N GLU A 203 -7.11 -13.96 8.30
CA GLU A 203 -6.34 -14.46 7.17
C GLU A 203 -7.22 -15.41 6.35
N PRO A 204 -7.39 -15.16 5.04
CA PRO A 204 -8.19 -16.05 4.19
C PRO A 204 -7.54 -17.42 4.07
N GLU A 205 -8.28 -18.48 4.41
CA GLU A 205 -7.80 -19.87 4.29
C GLU A 205 -7.36 -20.22 2.86
N ALA A 206 -8.02 -19.61 1.87
CA ALA A 206 -7.74 -19.81 0.46
C ALA A 206 -6.41 -19.18 -0.01
N PHE A 207 -5.90 -18.16 0.69
CA PHE A 207 -4.68 -17.44 0.27
C PHE A 207 -3.83 -17.03 1.47
N PRO A 208 -3.08 -17.97 2.09
CA PRO A 208 -2.16 -17.67 3.17
C PRO A 208 -1.09 -16.70 2.69
N GLY A 209 -0.85 -15.64 3.47
CA GLY A 209 0.02 -14.53 3.11
C GLY A 209 -0.63 -13.45 2.25
N PHE A 210 -1.98 -13.36 2.21
CA PHE A 210 -2.66 -12.35 1.38
C PHE A 210 -2.31 -10.92 1.76
N LEU A 211 -2.41 -10.59 3.05
CA LEU A 211 -2.09 -9.27 3.56
C LEU A 211 -0.60 -8.93 3.27
N PRO A 212 0.37 -9.83 3.57
CA PRO A 212 1.75 -9.66 3.15
C PRO A 212 2.02 -9.60 1.64
N PHE A 213 1.10 -10.06 0.80
CA PHE A 213 1.19 -9.90 -0.64
C PHE A 213 0.72 -8.51 -1.06
N LEU A 214 -0.46 -8.09 -0.59
CA LEU A 214 -1.09 -6.82 -0.94
C LEU A 214 -0.25 -5.60 -0.56
N TRP A 215 0.25 -5.53 0.68
CA TRP A 215 1.09 -4.40 1.12
C TRP A 215 2.41 -4.31 0.31
N ARG A 216 2.91 -5.42 -0.25
CA ARG A 216 4.17 -5.50 -1.02
C ARG A 216 3.98 -4.91 -2.39
N LEU A 217 2.76 -4.94 -2.93
CA LEU A 217 2.42 -4.30 -4.20
C LEU A 217 2.59 -2.78 -4.14
N LEU A 218 2.38 -2.15 -2.98
CA LEU A 218 2.55 -0.69 -2.81
C LEU A 218 3.98 -0.27 -2.48
N ARG A 219 4.85 -1.18 -2.01
CA ARG A 219 6.20 -0.81 -1.57
C ARG A 219 7.01 -0.08 -2.64
N PRO A 220 7.01 -0.47 -3.93
CA PRO A 220 7.78 0.25 -4.95
C PRO A 220 7.31 1.71 -5.11
N VAL A 221 6.00 1.95 -5.01
CA VAL A 221 5.39 3.28 -5.12
C VAL A 221 5.76 4.14 -3.92
N LEU A 222 5.54 3.62 -2.71
CA LEU A 222 5.84 4.32 -1.45
C LEU A 222 7.32 4.62 -1.29
N ARG A 223 8.19 3.67 -1.66
CA ARG A 223 9.64 3.88 -1.68
C ARG A 223 10.02 4.98 -2.66
N THR A 224 9.47 4.95 -3.87
CA THR A 224 9.74 6.00 -4.88
C THR A 224 9.30 7.37 -4.38
N LEU A 225 8.12 7.48 -3.75
CA LEU A 225 7.65 8.72 -3.14
C LEU A 225 8.58 9.20 -2.02
N GLY A 226 8.96 8.32 -1.09
CA GLY A 226 9.90 8.67 -0.01
C GLY A 226 11.25 9.15 -0.54
N ARG A 227 11.79 8.48 -1.56
CA ARG A 227 13.01 8.92 -2.23
C ARG A 227 12.84 10.23 -2.99
N ALA A 228 11.70 10.44 -3.63
CA ALA A 228 11.40 11.72 -4.25
C ALA A 228 11.38 12.87 -3.22
N VAL A 229 10.95 12.61 -1.97
CA VAL A 229 11.06 13.59 -0.88
C VAL A 229 12.53 13.88 -0.54
N ALA A 230 13.36 12.85 -0.41
CA ALA A 230 14.80 13.02 -0.20
C ALA A 230 15.48 13.77 -1.37
N PHE A 231 14.99 13.60 -2.60
CA PHE A 231 15.48 14.33 -3.77
C PHE A 231 15.24 15.85 -3.66
N LEU A 232 14.19 16.29 -2.96
CA LEU A 232 13.90 17.72 -2.73
C LEU A 232 15.02 18.44 -1.93
N GLU A 233 15.92 17.70 -1.29
CA GLU A 233 17.11 18.27 -0.63
C GLU A 233 18.16 18.77 -1.61
N ARG A 234 18.20 18.24 -2.84
CA ARG A 234 19.16 18.65 -3.86
C ARG A 234 18.81 20.07 -4.35
N PRO A 235 19.73 21.06 -4.22
CA PRO A 235 19.42 22.46 -4.49
C PRO A 235 19.47 22.75 -5.99
N CYS A 236 18.33 22.68 -6.67
CA CYS A 236 18.25 23.00 -8.10
C CYS A 236 17.02 23.80 -8.52
N TRP A 237 16.29 24.44 -7.60
CA TRP A 237 15.06 25.18 -7.94
C TRP A 237 15.35 26.59 -8.49
N PRO A 238 14.62 27.06 -9.52
CA PRO A 238 13.50 26.40 -10.21
C PRO A 238 13.92 25.49 -11.39
N GLN A 239 13.09 24.51 -11.76
CA GLN A 239 13.37 23.53 -12.82
C GLN A 239 12.20 23.29 -13.77
N HIS A 240 12.49 22.88 -15.01
CA HIS A 240 11.46 22.34 -15.90
C HIS A 240 11.02 20.94 -15.47
N GLU A 241 9.75 20.58 -15.73
CA GLU A 241 9.21 19.26 -15.40
C GLU A 241 10.04 18.10 -15.99
N THR A 242 10.48 18.23 -17.24
CA THR A 242 11.30 17.21 -17.90
C THR A 242 12.65 17.02 -17.21
N ALA A 243 13.33 18.12 -16.89
CA ALA A 243 14.61 18.11 -16.20
C ALA A 243 14.48 17.54 -14.77
N TYR A 244 13.38 17.84 -14.08
CA TYR A 244 13.08 17.26 -12.77
C TYR A 244 12.91 15.74 -12.86
N VAL A 245 12.09 15.24 -13.79
CA VAL A 245 11.84 13.80 -13.95
C VAL A 245 13.10 13.05 -14.34
N GLU A 246 13.91 13.59 -15.25
CA GLU A 246 15.19 13.00 -15.64
C GLU A 246 16.18 12.95 -14.47
N ALA A 247 16.32 14.04 -13.72
CA ALA A 247 17.20 14.09 -12.55
C ALA A 247 16.71 13.17 -11.41
N LEU A 248 15.40 13.06 -11.22
CA LEU A 248 14.81 12.13 -10.26
C LEU A 248 15.06 10.67 -10.69
N LEU A 249 14.89 10.33 -11.97
CA LEU A 249 15.18 8.99 -12.48
C LEU A 249 16.65 8.62 -12.28
N GLN A 250 17.57 9.56 -12.54
CA GLN A 250 18.99 9.36 -12.25
C GLN A 250 19.23 9.14 -10.75
N PHE A 251 18.62 9.96 -9.89
CA PHE A 251 18.74 9.82 -8.44
C PHE A 251 18.21 8.49 -7.91
N LEU A 252 17.08 8.01 -8.44
CA LEU A 252 16.51 6.73 -8.07
C LEU A 252 17.36 5.55 -8.57
N ALA A 253 18.07 5.72 -9.69
CA ALA A 253 18.99 4.72 -10.24
C ALA A 253 20.33 4.65 -9.52
N GLU A 254 20.73 5.68 -8.76
CA GLU A 254 21.94 5.67 -7.93
C GLU A 254 21.87 4.64 -6.79
N GLU A 255 20.67 4.19 -6.41
CA GLU A 255 20.46 3.18 -5.39
C GLU A 255 20.33 1.80 -6.05
N ASP A 256 21.17 0.83 -5.65
CA ASP A 256 21.03 -0.61 -5.96
C ASP A 256 19.74 -1.15 -5.31
N SER A 257 18.60 -0.70 -5.83
CA SER A 257 17.28 -1.07 -5.37
C SER A 257 16.71 -2.19 -6.25
N PHE A 258 15.90 -3.05 -5.64
CA PHE A 258 15.33 -4.22 -6.29
C PHE A 258 14.33 -3.88 -7.40
N ASP A 259 13.78 -2.66 -7.39
CA ASP A 259 12.76 -2.17 -8.29
C ASP A 259 13.34 -1.05 -9.15
N PRO A 260 13.37 -1.18 -10.50
CA PRO A 260 13.93 -0.13 -11.34
C PRO A 260 13.07 1.13 -11.26
N PRO A 261 13.70 2.32 -11.27
CA PRO A 261 12.95 3.55 -11.38
C PRO A 261 12.20 3.56 -12.71
N THR A 262 10.88 3.49 -12.62
CA THR A 262 10.03 3.55 -13.81
C THR A 262 9.67 5.02 -14.06
N MET A 263 9.74 5.44 -15.32
CA MET A 263 9.33 6.79 -15.72
C MET A 263 7.90 7.12 -15.25
N SER A 264 7.00 6.12 -15.25
CA SER A 264 5.65 6.29 -14.71
C SER A 264 5.65 6.64 -13.22
N LEU A 265 6.46 5.96 -12.38
CA LEU A 265 6.55 6.25 -10.95
C LEU A 265 7.16 7.63 -10.68
N ALA A 266 8.16 8.04 -11.46
CA ALA A 266 8.75 9.38 -11.36
C ALA A 266 7.72 10.46 -11.72
N LEU A 267 6.98 10.30 -12.82
CA LEU A 267 5.91 11.20 -13.22
C LEU A 267 4.77 11.23 -12.20
N SER A 268 4.38 10.06 -11.68
CA SER A 268 3.38 9.94 -10.62
C SER A 268 3.82 10.70 -9.36
N SER A 269 5.09 10.60 -8.94
CA SER A 269 5.60 11.33 -7.78
C SER A 269 5.59 12.84 -7.97
N LEU A 270 5.94 13.32 -9.18
CA LEU A 270 5.84 14.73 -9.53
C LEU A 270 4.39 15.22 -9.42
N GLN A 271 3.44 14.47 -9.99
CA GLN A 271 2.03 14.81 -9.95
C GLN A 271 1.50 14.87 -8.50
N THR A 272 1.83 13.86 -7.68
CA THR A 272 1.47 13.84 -6.26
C THR A 272 2.04 15.05 -5.51
N PHE A 273 3.29 15.44 -5.77
CA PHE A 273 3.89 16.60 -5.13
C PHE A 273 3.25 17.92 -5.54
N LYS A 274 2.79 18.04 -6.79
CA LYS A 274 1.99 19.19 -7.24
C LYS A 274 0.63 19.24 -6.55
N GLU A 275 -0.06 18.10 -6.46
CA GLU A 275 -1.39 18.00 -5.82
C GLU A 275 -1.34 18.27 -4.32
N MET A 276 -0.28 17.83 -3.63
CA MET A 276 -0.06 18.10 -2.21
C MET A 276 0.44 19.52 -1.92
N GLY A 277 0.73 20.33 -2.96
CA GLY A 277 1.31 21.66 -2.79
C GLY A 277 2.75 21.66 -2.28
N VAL A 278 3.49 20.57 -2.50
CA VAL A 278 4.94 20.50 -2.25
C VAL A 278 5.69 21.26 -3.36
N LEU A 279 5.22 21.10 -4.59
CA LEU A 279 5.75 21.76 -5.78
C LEU A 279 4.71 22.71 -6.36
N GLU A 280 5.13 23.94 -6.63
CA GLU A 280 4.32 24.98 -7.27
C GLU A 280 4.72 25.10 -8.74
N GLU A 281 3.73 25.25 -9.62
CA GLU A 281 3.94 25.41 -11.06
C GLU A 281 3.74 26.87 -11.46
N GLU A 282 4.79 27.52 -11.97
CA GLU A 282 4.72 28.82 -12.60
C GLU A 282 4.70 28.65 -14.13
N ARG A 283 3.70 29.23 -14.79
CA ARG A 283 3.58 29.18 -16.25
C ARG A 283 4.51 30.21 -16.89
N THR A 284 5.61 29.75 -17.47
CA THR A 284 6.55 30.60 -18.22
C THR A 284 6.37 30.44 -19.73
N PRO A 285 6.78 31.42 -20.57
CA PRO A 285 6.71 31.29 -22.03
C PRO A 285 7.55 30.14 -22.59
N THR A 286 8.51 29.64 -21.81
CA THR A 286 9.37 28.47 -22.10
C THR A 286 8.80 27.14 -21.60
N GLY A 287 7.64 27.14 -20.92
CA GLY A 287 6.99 25.95 -20.36
C GLY A 287 6.72 26.05 -18.85
N PRO A 288 6.13 25.00 -18.24
CA PRO A 288 5.93 24.96 -16.79
C PRO A 288 7.27 24.93 -16.07
N LEU A 289 7.42 25.82 -15.09
CA LEU A 289 8.58 25.91 -14.21
C LEU A 289 8.15 25.50 -12.79
N LEU A 290 8.86 24.55 -12.20
CA LEU A 290 8.59 24.02 -10.88
C LEU A 290 9.39 24.78 -9.82
N HIS A 291 8.72 25.14 -8.74
CA HIS A 291 9.29 25.74 -7.54
C HIS A 291 8.99 24.86 -6.33
N LEU A 292 9.92 24.81 -5.39
CA LEU A 292 9.65 24.20 -4.09
C LEU A 292 8.83 25.18 -3.25
N ALA A 293 7.69 24.73 -2.73
CA ALA A 293 6.84 25.57 -1.90
C ALA A 293 7.56 25.99 -0.61
N GLN A 294 7.26 27.20 -0.13
CA GLN A 294 7.98 27.82 0.98
C GLN A 294 8.15 26.93 2.24
N PRO A 295 7.12 26.16 2.69
CA PRO A 295 7.24 25.30 3.87
C PRO A 295 8.30 24.19 3.72
N PHE A 296 8.58 23.73 2.50
CA PHE A 296 9.46 22.60 2.22
C PHE A 296 10.92 22.99 2.00
N HIS A 297 11.26 24.29 2.05
CA HIS A 297 12.66 24.73 2.18
C HIS A 297 13.28 24.28 3.51
N SER A 298 12.46 24.09 4.56
CA SER A 298 12.91 23.54 5.84
C SER A 298 13.09 22.02 5.74
N SER A 299 14.24 21.52 6.18
CA SER A 299 14.51 20.08 6.26
C SER A 299 13.55 19.35 7.21
N THR A 300 13.00 20.02 8.23
CA THR A 300 12.04 19.43 9.17
C THR A 300 10.77 18.99 8.48
N ARG A 301 10.16 19.84 7.64
CA ARG A 301 8.93 19.52 6.90
C ARG A 301 9.11 18.38 5.91
N ARG A 302 10.29 18.31 5.27
CA ARG A 302 10.63 17.21 4.37
C ARG A 302 10.74 15.88 5.13
N LYS A 303 11.38 15.89 6.30
CA LYS A 303 11.47 14.70 7.16
C LYS A 303 10.12 14.26 7.71
N GLU A 304 9.23 15.19 8.07
CA GLU A 304 7.86 14.87 8.47
C GLU A 304 7.09 14.19 7.33
N LEU A 305 7.20 14.72 6.11
CA LEU A 305 6.58 14.13 4.92
C LEU A 305 7.15 12.74 4.60
N GLU A 306 8.48 12.59 4.66
CA GLU A 306 9.16 11.31 4.45
C GLU A 306 8.71 10.28 5.50
N ALA A 307 8.66 10.65 6.78
CA ALA A 307 8.17 9.77 7.85
C ALA A 307 6.70 9.37 7.62
N SER A 308 5.85 10.31 7.19
CA SER A 308 4.45 10.06 6.86
C SER A 308 4.26 9.10 5.69
N ILE A 309 5.17 9.10 4.71
CA ILE A 309 5.13 8.12 3.60
C ILE A 309 5.67 6.76 4.07
N LEU A 310 6.78 6.78 4.83
CA LEU A 310 7.49 5.57 5.21
C LEU A 310 6.72 4.73 6.23
N GLN A 311 5.85 5.31 7.06
CA GLN A 311 4.98 4.56 7.99
C GLN A 311 4.16 3.45 7.30
N PHE A 312 3.84 3.62 6.01
CA PHE A 312 3.08 2.64 5.23
C PHE A 312 3.96 1.54 4.60
N SER A 313 5.28 1.69 4.61
CA SER A 313 6.22 0.83 3.86
C SER A 313 7.30 0.14 4.71
N GLN A 314 7.53 0.63 5.94
CA GLN A 314 8.61 0.20 6.81
C GLN A 314 8.32 -1.13 7.51
N LEU A 315 9.14 -2.12 7.17
CA LEU A 315 9.68 -3.19 8.01
C LEU A 315 11.09 -3.51 7.48
#